data_AF-A0A3M1MKX4-F1
#
_entry.id   AF-A0A3M1MKX4-F1
#
_cell.length_a   1.000
_cell.length_b   1.000
_cell.length_c   1.000
_cell.angle_alpha   90.00
_cell.angle_beta   90.00
_cell.angle_gamma   90.00
#
_symmetry.space_group_name_H-M   'P 1'
#
loop_
_entity.id
_entity.type
_entity.pdbx_description
1 polymer ?
#
loop_
_entity_poly.entity_id
_entity_poly.type
_entity_poly.pdbx_seq_one_letter_code
_entity_poly.pdbx_strand_id
1 'polypeptide(L)'
;MSRILHFVGMAAGGLAALGLAGCGGGNTESTAGGSAEAAQSAQVVAQGVSTPETPESGAESTTIIDEGESSQPAQCVAVFMDSLRRGDERAVNAMLTAKAREELAKTSYVIEPLGAPEGQFQIGRVAFPYEEKNVALVECVWTDPPVADQPAVSMDIVCEVHLEPEGWRMSALGLNIPGTDEALVLDFEDAAALQATIDAALGVPPTAEPTQTAAGATASPAGTQASSQVGGDQLPTSTGLPPLPSGNLRSIGPQAPQPTGTDKIALPPIDSAPLQR
;
A
#
# COMPACT_ATOMS: atom_id res chain seq x y z
N MET A 1 -16.07 9.65 -23.32
CA MET A 1 -17.15 9.46 -22.32
C MET A 1 -16.47 9.41 -20.97
N SER A 2 -16.36 10.57 -20.33
CA SER A 2 -15.60 10.75 -19.08
C SER A 2 -16.65 11.00 -17.99
N ARG A 3 -16.84 10.03 -17.10
CA ARG A 3 -17.65 10.21 -15.89
C ARG A 3 -16.68 10.38 -14.74
N ILE A 4 -16.26 11.63 -14.59
CA ILE A 4 -15.66 12.19 -13.37
C ILE A 4 -16.57 11.80 -12.20
N LEU A 5 -16.02 11.07 -11.23
CA LEU A 5 -16.61 10.88 -9.90
C LEU A 5 -16.91 12.26 -9.32
N HIS A 6 -18.15 12.72 -9.44
CA HIS A 6 -18.65 13.85 -8.68
C HIS A 6 -19.13 13.28 -7.34
N PHE A 7 -18.23 13.16 -6.37
CA PHE A 7 -18.60 13.04 -4.96
C PHE A 7 -19.09 14.42 -4.50
N VAL A 8 -20.40 14.68 -4.67
CA VAL A 8 -21.05 15.86 -4.09
C VAL A 8 -21.20 15.59 -2.59
N GLY A 9 -20.23 16.09 -1.81
CA GLY A 9 -20.35 16.17 -0.36
C GLY A 9 -21.47 17.12 0.03
N MET A 10 -22.65 16.56 0.34
CA MET A 10 -23.74 17.31 0.96
C MET A 10 -23.64 17.15 2.48
N ALA A 11 -22.88 18.05 3.11
CA ALA A 11 -22.86 18.21 4.56
C ALA A 11 -24.23 18.76 5.02
N ALA A 12 -25.09 17.86 5.52
CA ALA A 12 -26.29 18.23 6.26
C ALA A 12 -26.00 18.13 7.76
N GLY A 13 -25.80 19.29 8.38
CA GLY A 13 -25.67 19.42 9.82
C GLY A 13 -26.92 18.95 10.56
N GLY A 14 -26.71 18.08 11.54
CA GLY A 14 -27.72 17.64 12.51
C GLY A 14 -27.19 17.84 13.92
N LEU A 15 -27.52 18.98 14.51
CA LEU A 15 -27.27 19.34 15.90
C LEU A 15 -28.25 18.54 16.80
N ALA A 16 -27.77 17.65 17.66
CA ALA A 16 -28.56 17.11 18.76
C ALA A 16 -27.67 16.82 19.98
N ALA A 17 -28.17 17.26 21.13
CA ALA A 17 -27.45 17.44 22.38
C ALA A 17 -27.74 16.34 23.42
N LEU A 18 -26.86 16.32 24.44
CA LEU A 18 -27.07 15.97 25.86
C LEU A 18 -27.04 14.49 26.34
N GLY A 19 -26.18 14.29 27.35
CA GLY A 19 -26.28 13.29 28.43
C GLY A 19 -25.43 12.04 28.20
N LEU A 20 -24.72 11.43 29.15
CA LEU A 20 -24.62 11.58 30.61
C LEU A 20 -23.27 10.97 31.05
N ALA A 21 -22.84 11.36 32.24
CA ALA A 21 -21.62 10.93 32.93
C ALA A 21 -21.47 9.41 33.09
N GLY A 22 -20.21 8.94 33.03
CA GLY A 22 -19.81 7.59 33.40
C GLY A 22 -18.37 7.56 33.88
N CYS A 23 -18.13 7.95 35.13
CA CYS A 23 -16.87 7.78 35.85
C CYS A 23 -16.87 6.38 36.49
N GLY A 24 -15.88 5.55 36.18
CA GLY A 24 -15.75 4.21 36.75
C GLY A 24 -14.32 3.71 36.63
N GLY A 25 -13.48 4.07 37.61
CA GLY A 25 -12.14 3.53 37.78
C GLY A 25 -12.13 2.25 38.63
N GLY A 26 -11.00 1.54 38.59
CA GLY A 26 -10.65 0.53 39.59
C GLY A 26 -9.74 -0.60 39.09
N ASN A 27 -8.43 -0.43 39.36
CA ASN A 27 -7.46 -1.42 39.89
C ASN A 27 -7.28 -2.79 39.22
N THR A 28 -6.09 -3.08 38.65
CA THR A 28 -4.90 -3.71 39.28
C THR A 28 -5.14 -5.00 40.03
N GLU A 29 -4.62 -6.11 39.48
CA GLU A 29 -3.70 -7.09 40.12
C GLU A 29 -3.45 -8.21 39.07
N SER A 30 -2.22 -8.39 38.61
CA SER A 30 -1.19 -9.26 39.20
C SER A 30 -1.58 -10.75 39.20
N THR A 31 -0.82 -11.58 38.47
CA THR A 31 -0.36 -12.90 38.95
C THR A 31 0.66 -13.46 37.98
N ALA A 32 1.87 -13.62 38.50
CA ALA A 32 2.98 -14.33 37.90
C ALA A 32 2.85 -15.85 38.12
N GLY A 33 3.61 -16.62 37.34
CA GLY A 33 4.20 -17.87 37.80
C GLY A 33 3.74 -19.12 37.05
N GLY A 34 4.71 -19.84 36.49
CA GLY A 34 4.46 -21.19 35.97
C GLY A 34 5.59 -21.79 35.12
N SER A 35 6.83 -21.84 35.64
CA SER A 35 7.87 -22.74 35.14
C SER A 35 7.57 -24.19 35.53
N ALA A 36 7.64 -25.12 34.56
CA ALA A 36 8.00 -26.53 34.70
C ALA A 36 8.38 -27.01 33.29
N GLU A 37 9.64 -27.30 32.94
CA GLU A 37 10.48 -28.43 33.37
C GLU A 37 9.84 -29.80 33.15
N ALA A 38 10.22 -30.46 32.06
CA ALA A 38 10.48 -31.90 32.02
C ALA A 38 11.27 -32.26 30.74
N ALA A 39 12.46 -32.79 30.95
CA ALA A 39 13.30 -33.44 29.96
C ALA A 39 12.68 -34.76 29.47
N GLN A 40 12.93 -35.12 28.21
CA GLN A 40 13.05 -36.54 27.87
C GLN A 40 13.95 -36.80 26.66
N SER A 41 14.64 -37.94 26.77
CA SER A 41 15.85 -38.36 26.10
C SER A 41 15.77 -38.65 24.61
N ALA A 42 16.90 -38.37 23.96
CA ALA A 42 17.56 -39.10 22.87
C ALA A 42 16.91 -40.38 22.31
N GLN A 43 16.77 -40.42 20.98
CA GLN A 43 17.09 -41.61 20.18
C GLN A 43 17.83 -41.24 18.89
N VAL A 44 18.79 -42.10 18.56
CA VAL A 44 19.76 -42.05 17.48
C VAL A 44 19.43 -43.21 16.54
N VAL A 45 19.16 -43.01 15.24
CA VAL A 45 19.43 -44.03 14.19
C VAL A 45 19.49 -43.42 12.76
N ALA A 46 20.60 -43.73 12.06
CA ALA A 46 20.85 -43.94 10.61
C ALA A 46 20.14 -43.07 9.53
N GLN A 47 20.89 -42.29 8.73
CA GLN A 47 21.51 -42.68 7.44
C GLN A 47 20.52 -43.14 6.35
N GLY A 48 20.35 -42.29 5.33
CA GLY A 48 19.71 -42.66 4.07
C GLY A 48 19.90 -41.60 2.98
N VAL A 49 20.79 -41.91 2.03
CA VAL A 49 20.78 -41.57 0.60
C VAL A 49 20.68 -40.09 0.17
N SER A 50 21.81 -39.55 -0.30
CA SER A 50 21.84 -38.36 -1.15
C SER A 50 21.42 -38.76 -2.57
N THR A 51 20.29 -38.24 -3.03
CA THR A 51 19.93 -38.18 -4.46
C THR A 51 20.17 -36.74 -4.92
N PRO A 52 20.81 -36.49 -6.07
CA PRO A 52 21.05 -35.13 -6.56
C PRO A 52 19.73 -34.51 -7.03
N GLU A 53 19.29 -33.47 -6.33
CA GLU A 53 18.15 -32.64 -6.73
C GLU A 53 18.55 -31.73 -7.88
N THR A 54 17.83 -31.90 -8.99
CA THR A 54 17.70 -30.93 -10.07
C THR A 54 17.11 -29.64 -9.49
N PRO A 55 17.63 -28.44 -9.81
CA PRO A 55 16.99 -27.20 -9.38
C PRO A 55 15.66 -27.03 -10.11
N GLU A 56 14.57 -27.48 -9.50
CA GLU A 56 13.24 -27.06 -9.89
C GLU A 56 13.08 -25.59 -9.54
N SER A 57 12.78 -24.84 -10.59
CA SER A 57 12.37 -23.44 -10.59
C SER A 57 11.41 -23.19 -9.42
N GLY A 58 11.84 -22.37 -8.47
CA GLY A 58 11.08 -22.01 -7.28
C GLY A 58 9.73 -21.40 -7.66
N ALA A 59 8.69 -22.23 -7.66
CA ALA A 59 7.32 -21.77 -7.63
C ALA A 59 7.08 -21.25 -6.22
N GLU A 60 7.01 -19.93 -6.08
CA GLU A 60 6.61 -19.26 -4.84
C GLU A 60 5.30 -19.89 -4.36
N SER A 61 5.36 -20.62 -3.25
CA SER A 61 4.23 -21.39 -2.74
C SER A 61 3.23 -20.47 -2.06
N THR A 62 2.33 -19.90 -2.88
CA THR A 62 1.20 -19.12 -2.36
C THR A 62 0.25 -20.04 -1.59
N THR A 63 0.03 -19.73 -0.30
CA THR A 63 -0.96 -20.44 0.53
C THR A 63 -2.28 -19.66 0.51
N ILE A 64 -3.39 -20.30 0.14
CA ILE A 64 -4.74 -19.68 0.11
C ILE A 64 -5.64 -20.30 1.18
N ILE A 65 -6.41 -19.46 1.88
CA ILE A 65 -7.43 -19.83 2.86
C ILE A 65 -8.78 -19.33 2.33
N ASP A 66 -9.66 -20.24 1.93
CA ASP A 66 -10.95 -19.88 1.31
C ASP A 66 -11.94 -19.22 2.29
N GLU A 67 -11.99 -19.67 3.54
CA GLU A 67 -12.82 -19.10 4.62
C GLU A 67 -11.95 -18.30 5.60
N GLY A 68 -11.25 -17.30 5.05
CA GLY A 68 -10.24 -16.51 5.77
C GLY A 68 -10.78 -15.47 6.74
N GLU A 69 -12.11 -15.25 6.80
CA GLU A 69 -12.76 -14.18 7.57
C GLU A 69 -12.39 -14.16 9.06
N SER A 70 -12.11 -15.32 9.65
CA SER A 70 -11.73 -15.45 11.06
C SER A 70 -10.22 -15.25 11.33
N SER A 71 -9.41 -15.14 10.28
CA SER A 71 -7.96 -14.95 10.40
C SER A 71 -7.58 -13.55 10.92
N GLN A 72 -6.38 -13.40 11.47
CA GLN A 72 -5.91 -12.11 11.96
C GLN A 72 -5.74 -11.05 10.84
N PRO A 73 -5.22 -11.38 9.63
CA PRO A 73 -5.25 -10.48 8.47
C PRO A 73 -6.66 -9.97 8.14
N ALA A 74 -7.64 -10.88 8.09
CA ALA A 74 -9.04 -10.53 7.81
C ALA A 74 -9.63 -9.60 8.87
N GLN A 75 -9.34 -9.84 10.15
CA GLN A 75 -9.78 -8.97 11.24
C GLN A 75 -9.19 -7.55 11.12
N CYS A 76 -7.91 -7.43 10.72
CA CYS A 76 -7.29 -6.14 10.43
C CYS A 76 -8.05 -5.38 9.35
N VAL A 77 -8.35 -6.04 8.23
CA VAL A 77 -9.11 -5.45 7.12
C VAL A 77 -10.54 -5.08 7.54
N ALA A 78 -11.20 -5.93 8.33
CA ALA A 78 -12.55 -5.65 8.81
C ALA A 78 -12.61 -4.37 9.68
N VAL A 79 -11.63 -4.17 10.58
CA VAL A 79 -11.53 -2.94 11.39
C VAL A 79 -11.25 -1.72 10.52
N PHE A 80 -10.37 -1.85 9.52
CA PHE A 80 -10.07 -0.78 8.58
C PHE A 80 -11.32 -0.38 7.76
N MET A 81 -12.04 -1.36 7.20
CA MET A 81 -13.26 -1.12 6.41
C MET A 81 -14.39 -0.52 7.26
N ASP A 82 -14.60 -0.97 8.50
CA ASP A 82 -15.60 -0.37 9.39
C ASP A 82 -15.23 1.08 9.76
N SER A 83 -13.93 1.36 9.94
CA SER A 83 -13.44 2.72 10.20
C SER A 83 -13.65 3.64 9.01
N LEU A 84 -13.37 3.15 7.79
CA LEU A 84 -13.63 3.88 6.54
C LEU A 84 -15.13 4.18 6.38
N ARG A 85 -15.98 3.18 6.57
CA ARG A 85 -17.45 3.34 6.50
C ARG A 85 -17.98 4.43 7.43
N ARG A 86 -17.38 4.56 8.61
CA ARG A 86 -17.75 5.57 9.62
C ARG A 86 -17.11 6.93 9.39
N GLY A 87 -16.14 7.04 8.49
CA GLY A 87 -15.30 8.22 8.34
C GLY A 87 -14.46 8.54 9.56
N ASP A 88 -14.08 7.53 10.37
CA ASP A 88 -13.16 7.72 11.49
C ASP A 88 -11.71 7.71 10.97
N GLU A 89 -11.28 8.86 10.46
CA GLU A 89 -9.93 9.05 9.90
C GLU A 89 -8.83 8.63 10.90
N ARG A 90 -9.03 8.88 12.19
CA ARG A 90 -8.04 8.52 13.22
C ARG A 90 -7.91 7.01 13.35
N ALA A 91 -9.04 6.30 13.36
CA ALA A 91 -9.04 4.84 13.40
C ALA A 91 -8.47 4.23 12.11
N VAL A 92 -8.78 4.80 10.94
CA VAL A 92 -8.20 4.40 9.65
C VAL A 92 -6.68 4.53 9.67
N ASN A 93 -6.15 5.70 10.06
CA ASN A 93 -4.70 5.93 10.14
C ASN A 93 -4.00 5.01 11.15
N ALA A 94 -4.68 4.63 12.24
CA ALA A 94 -4.11 3.72 13.25
C ALA A 94 -3.91 2.29 12.71
N MET A 95 -4.69 1.89 11.70
CA MET A 95 -4.64 0.56 11.08
C MET A 95 -3.58 0.44 9.98
N LEU A 96 -2.96 1.55 9.56
CA LEU A 96 -1.88 1.55 8.57
C LEU A 96 -0.55 1.08 9.19
N THR A 97 0.34 0.55 8.35
CA THR A 97 1.73 0.23 8.74
C THR A 97 2.44 1.51 9.21
N ALA A 98 3.51 1.35 9.98
CA ALA A 98 4.34 2.47 10.39
C ALA A 98 4.88 3.23 9.16
N LYS A 99 5.36 2.50 8.15
CA LYS A 99 5.85 3.07 6.89
C LYS A 99 4.74 3.78 6.13
N ALA A 100 3.54 3.20 6.01
CA ALA A 100 2.41 3.85 5.34
C ALA A 100 2.04 5.20 6.00
N ARG A 101 2.04 5.26 7.34
CA ARG A 101 1.80 6.54 8.06
C ARG A 101 2.88 7.57 7.77
N GLU A 102 4.15 7.15 7.76
CA GLU A 102 5.28 8.03 7.48
C GLU A 102 5.25 8.57 6.04
N GLU A 103 4.89 7.74 5.07
CA GLU A 103 4.79 8.13 3.66
C GLU A 103 3.57 9.01 3.39
N LEU A 104 2.40 8.66 3.92
CA LEU A 104 1.20 9.48 3.77
C LEU A 104 1.36 10.88 4.37
N ALA A 105 2.10 11.02 5.47
CA ALA A 105 2.42 12.32 6.06
C ALA A 105 3.23 13.25 5.14
N LYS A 106 3.85 12.72 4.08
CA LYS A 106 4.55 13.49 3.04
C LYS A 106 3.61 13.97 1.93
N THR A 107 2.41 13.41 1.86
CA THR A 107 1.39 13.73 0.85
C THR A 107 0.31 14.64 1.43
N SER A 108 -0.53 15.21 0.57
CA SER A 108 -1.80 15.84 0.99
C SER A 108 -3.00 14.89 0.88
N TYR A 109 -2.73 13.60 0.63
CA TYR A 109 -3.78 12.61 0.45
C TYR A 109 -4.37 12.22 1.81
N VAL A 110 -5.70 12.20 1.86
CA VAL A 110 -6.47 11.71 3.00
C VAL A 110 -7.25 10.50 2.49
N ILE A 111 -7.21 9.40 3.23
CA ILE A 111 -7.97 8.20 2.86
C ILE A 111 -9.46 8.50 3.06
N GLU A 112 -10.20 8.61 1.96
CA GLU A 112 -11.62 8.93 1.98
C GLU A 112 -12.49 7.69 2.27
N PRO A 113 -13.64 7.87 2.94
CA PRO A 113 -14.66 6.82 3.08
C PRO A 113 -15.03 6.20 1.74
N LEU A 114 -15.15 4.88 1.70
CA LEU A 114 -15.67 4.18 0.53
C LEU A 114 -17.20 4.24 0.55
N GLY A 115 -17.79 4.68 -0.56
CA GLY A 115 -19.24 4.58 -0.79
C GLY A 115 -20.10 5.35 0.22
N ALA A 116 -21.31 4.83 0.45
CA ALA A 116 -22.27 5.38 1.41
C ALA A 116 -22.01 4.84 2.84
N PRO A 117 -22.34 5.59 3.90
CA PRO A 117 -22.13 5.13 5.29
C PRO A 117 -22.98 3.89 5.66
N GLU A 118 -24.05 3.63 4.91
CA GLU A 118 -24.88 2.42 5.00
C GLU A 118 -24.35 1.25 4.16
N GLY A 119 -23.21 1.43 3.46
CA GLY A 119 -22.53 0.38 2.73
C GLY A 119 -22.13 -0.79 3.62
N GLN A 120 -22.07 -1.97 3.03
CA GLN A 120 -21.70 -3.21 3.71
C GLN A 120 -20.47 -3.79 3.05
N PHE A 121 -19.62 -4.46 3.83
CA PHE A 121 -18.48 -5.18 3.31
C PHE A 121 -18.54 -6.65 3.71
N GLN A 122 -18.02 -7.51 2.84
CA GLN A 122 -17.86 -8.93 3.08
C GLN A 122 -16.40 -9.31 2.84
N ILE A 123 -15.77 -9.92 3.84
CA ILE A 123 -14.41 -10.45 3.71
C ILE A 123 -14.50 -11.82 3.05
N GLY A 124 -13.56 -12.11 2.15
CA GLY A 124 -13.47 -13.37 1.44
C GLY A 124 -12.20 -14.13 1.79
N ARG A 125 -11.48 -14.54 0.74
CA ARG A 125 -10.29 -15.37 0.85
C ARG A 125 -9.11 -14.57 1.38
N VAL A 126 -8.20 -15.28 2.05
CA VAL A 126 -6.92 -14.73 2.50
C VAL A 126 -5.81 -15.55 1.89
N ALA A 127 -4.85 -14.89 1.25
CA ALA A 127 -3.69 -15.54 0.67
C ALA A 127 -2.40 -14.99 1.25
N PHE A 128 -1.42 -15.87 1.42
CA PHE A 128 -0.06 -15.53 1.80
C PHE A 128 0.82 -15.80 0.58
N PRO A 129 1.25 -14.75 -0.14
CA PRO A 129 2.08 -14.91 -1.35
C PRO A 129 3.48 -15.45 -1.04
N TYR A 130 3.96 -15.25 0.20
CA TYR A 130 5.30 -15.65 0.64
C TYR A 130 5.26 -16.73 1.72
N GLU A 131 6.32 -17.55 1.78
CA GLU A 131 6.46 -18.63 2.77
C GLU A 131 6.50 -18.14 4.22
N GLU A 132 7.06 -16.95 4.44
CA GLU A 132 7.19 -16.31 5.76
C GLU A 132 5.84 -15.90 6.36
N LYS A 133 4.80 -15.78 5.53
CA LYS A 133 3.42 -15.40 5.93
C LYS A 133 3.36 -14.09 6.74
N ASN A 134 4.28 -13.17 6.47
CA ASN A 134 4.32 -11.82 7.02
C ASN A 134 3.54 -10.81 6.15
N VAL A 135 3.15 -11.18 4.93
CA VAL A 135 2.26 -10.42 4.05
C VAL A 135 1.05 -11.27 3.72
N ALA A 136 -0.13 -10.66 3.72
CA ALA A 136 -1.34 -11.31 3.27
C ALA A 136 -2.15 -10.41 2.32
N LEU A 137 -2.76 -11.03 1.31
CA LEU A 137 -3.76 -10.44 0.44
C LEU A 137 -5.14 -10.92 0.90
N VAL A 138 -6.03 -9.98 1.18
CA VAL A 138 -7.37 -10.26 1.70
C VAL A 138 -8.40 -9.73 0.71
N GLU A 139 -9.26 -10.62 0.21
CA GLU A 139 -10.38 -10.23 -0.64
C GLU A 139 -11.48 -9.60 0.21
N CYS A 140 -12.07 -8.53 -0.31
CA CYS A 140 -13.19 -7.85 0.29
C CYS A 140 -14.13 -7.37 -0.81
N VAL A 141 -15.43 -7.55 -0.64
CA VAL A 141 -16.44 -6.94 -1.51
C VAL A 141 -17.12 -5.83 -0.74
N TRP A 142 -17.07 -4.60 -1.27
CA TRP A 142 -17.87 -3.49 -0.78
C TRP A 142 -19.19 -3.42 -1.56
N THR A 143 -20.31 -3.20 -0.89
CA THR A 143 -21.63 -3.04 -1.51
C THR A 143 -22.33 -1.82 -0.94
N ASP A 144 -22.55 -0.83 -1.81
CA ASP A 144 -23.43 0.30 -1.51
C ASP A 144 -24.90 -0.12 -1.63
N PRO A 145 -25.78 0.36 -0.73
CA PRO A 145 -27.19 0.08 -0.83
C PRO A 145 -27.79 0.69 -2.09
N PRO A 146 -28.94 0.16 -2.56
CA PRO A 146 -29.66 0.79 -3.67
C PRO A 146 -30.08 2.21 -3.31
N VAL A 147 -29.91 3.14 -4.25
CA VAL A 147 -30.30 4.55 -4.09
C VAL A 147 -31.41 4.88 -5.08
N ALA A 148 -32.62 5.09 -4.57
CA ALA A 148 -33.83 5.35 -5.37
C ALA A 148 -34.04 4.26 -6.44
N ASP A 149 -34.12 4.64 -7.71
CA ASP A 149 -34.33 3.73 -8.85
C ASP A 149 -33.04 3.03 -9.33
N GLN A 150 -31.94 3.13 -8.57
CA GLN A 150 -30.67 2.49 -8.90
C GLN A 150 -30.44 1.23 -8.05
N PRO A 151 -29.98 0.12 -8.66
CA PRO A 151 -29.64 -1.09 -7.90
C PRO A 151 -28.45 -0.83 -6.98
N ALA A 152 -28.24 -1.76 -6.03
CA ALA A 152 -27.01 -1.82 -5.25
C ALA A 152 -25.78 -1.90 -6.17
N VAL A 153 -24.68 -1.29 -5.75
CA VAL A 153 -23.42 -1.27 -6.50
C VAL A 153 -22.37 -1.98 -5.66
N SER A 154 -21.74 -3.01 -6.24
CA SER A 154 -20.66 -3.75 -5.60
C SER A 154 -19.32 -3.45 -6.26
N MET A 155 -18.26 -3.47 -5.46
CA MET A 155 -16.88 -3.24 -5.86
C MET A 155 -15.98 -4.30 -5.21
N ASP A 156 -15.14 -4.93 -6.02
CA ASP A 156 -14.13 -5.87 -5.54
C ASP A 156 -12.89 -5.11 -5.07
N ILE A 157 -12.44 -5.45 -3.87
CA ILE A 157 -11.30 -4.85 -3.20
C ILE A 157 -10.34 -5.96 -2.80
N VAL A 158 -9.05 -5.75 -3.04
CA VAL A 158 -7.98 -6.57 -2.50
C VAL A 158 -7.16 -5.71 -1.55
N CYS A 159 -7.11 -6.10 -0.29
CA CYS A 159 -6.32 -5.41 0.72
C CYS A 159 -5.01 -6.14 0.93
N GLU A 160 -3.90 -5.42 0.89
CA GLU A 160 -2.62 -5.94 1.33
C GLU A 160 -2.36 -5.53 2.78
N VAL A 161 -1.99 -6.51 3.60
CA VAL A 161 -1.63 -6.29 5.00
C VAL A 161 -0.29 -6.92 5.31
N HIS A 162 0.47 -6.27 6.18
CA HIS A 162 1.77 -6.70 6.67
C HIS A 162 1.70 -6.98 8.17
N LEU A 163 2.46 -7.97 8.62
CA LEU A 163 2.63 -8.30 10.03
C LEU A 163 3.74 -7.43 10.63
N GLU A 164 3.35 -6.46 11.47
CA GLU A 164 4.25 -5.64 12.29
C GLU A 164 4.39 -6.20 13.72
N PRO A 165 5.36 -5.73 14.54
CA PRO A 165 5.47 -6.13 15.95
C PRO A 165 4.17 -5.91 16.75
N GLU A 166 3.38 -4.89 16.39
CA GLU A 166 2.09 -4.55 16.99
C GLU A 166 0.90 -5.29 16.34
N GLY A 167 1.16 -6.23 15.44
CA GLY A 167 0.18 -7.04 14.72
C GLY A 167 -0.02 -6.63 13.27
N TRP A 168 -1.05 -7.18 12.63
CA TRP A 168 -1.37 -6.90 11.23
C TRP A 168 -1.77 -5.45 11.00
N ARG A 169 -1.26 -4.85 9.92
CA ARG A 169 -1.52 -3.46 9.50
C ARG A 169 -1.65 -3.38 7.99
N MET A 170 -2.39 -2.38 7.51
CA MET A 170 -2.67 -2.13 6.08
C MET A 170 -1.46 -1.48 5.40
N SER A 171 -1.00 -2.07 4.30
CA SER A 171 0.06 -1.50 3.43
C SER A 171 -0.51 -0.91 2.15
N ALA A 172 -1.47 -1.60 1.51
CA ALA A 172 -2.02 -1.17 0.23
C ALA A 172 -3.50 -1.58 0.06
N LEU A 173 -4.16 -0.92 -0.89
CA LEU A 173 -5.55 -1.20 -1.26
C LEU A 173 -5.69 -1.20 -2.80
N GLY A 174 -6.12 -2.33 -3.35
CA GLY A 174 -6.44 -2.50 -4.77
C GLY A 174 -7.95 -2.46 -5.00
N LEU A 175 -8.42 -1.61 -5.92
CA LEU A 175 -9.81 -1.49 -6.33
C LEU A 175 -9.96 -1.97 -7.78
N ASN A 176 -10.86 -2.92 -8.02
CA ASN A 176 -11.20 -3.30 -9.39
C ASN A 176 -12.21 -2.29 -9.96
N ILE A 177 -11.92 -1.70 -11.12
CA ILE A 177 -12.83 -0.75 -11.77
C ILE A 177 -13.88 -1.54 -12.58
N PRO A 178 -15.18 -1.48 -12.22
CA PRO A 178 -16.21 -2.28 -12.88
C PRO A 178 -16.27 -2.03 -14.39
N GLY A 179 -16.26 -3.11 -15.17
CA GLY A 179 -16.29 -3.06 -16.63
C GLY A 179 -14.92 -2.84 -17.30
N THR A 180 -13.84 -2.86 -16.51
CA THR A 180 -12.46 -2.87 -17.01
C THR A 180 -11.67 -4.00 -16.35
N ASP A 181 -10.54 -4.39 -16.95
CA ASP A 181 -9.57 -5.30 -16.33
C ASP A 181 -8.48 -4.54 -15.55
N GLU A 182 -8.70 -3.25 -15.28
CA GLU A 182 -7.75 -2.36 -14.62
C GLU A 182 -8.05 -2.29 -13.12
N ALA A 183 -7.01 -2.52 -12.32
CA ALA A 183 -7.05 -2.35 -10.88
C ALA A 183 -6.32 -1.07 -10.50
N LEU A 184 -7.00 -0.20 -9.75
CA LEU A 184 -6.39 0.96 -9.12
C LEU A 184 -5.70 0.51 -7.84
N VAL A 185 -4.39 0.60 -7.76
CA VAL A 185 -3.62 0.23 -6.56
C VAL A 185 -3.16 1.48 -5.83
N LEU A 186 -3.69 1.66 -4.62
CA LEU A 186 -3.27 2.67 -3.66
C LEU A 186 -2.24 2.04 -2.73
N ASP A 187 -0.97 2.19 -3.07
CA ASP A 187 0.14 1.78 -2.20
C ASP A 187 0.40 2.89 -1.17
N PHE A 188 0.04 2.66 0.09
CA PHE A 188 0.22 3.68 1.12
C PHE A 188 1.68 3.79 1.57
N GLU A 189 2.53 2.81 1.26
CA GLU A 189 3.94 2.76 1.63
C GLU A 189 4.89 3.33 0.57
N ASP A 190 4.36 3.89 -0.51
CA ASP A 190 5.12 4.64 -1.50
C ASP A 190 4.34 5.89 -1.91
N ALA A 191 4.70 7.02 -1.30
CA ALA A 191 4.06 8.31 -1.55
C ALA A 191 4.12 8.75 -3.03
N ALA A 192 5.18 8.37 -3.75
CA ALA A 192 5.33 8.72 -5.17
C ALA A 192 4.41 7.86 -6.04
N ALA A 193 4.37 6.55 -5.79
CA ALA A 193 3.46 5.64 -6.47
C ALA A 193 1.99 6.03 -6.20
N LEU A 194 1.65 6.32 -4.94
CA LEU A 194 0.32 6.78 -4.55
C LEU A 194 -0.09 8.05 -5.29
N GLN A 195 0.77 9.07 -5.31
CA GLN A 195 0.49 10.32 -6.01
C GLN A 195 0.32 10.10 -7.51
N ALA A 196 1.15 9.26 -8.13
CA ALA A 196 1.02 8.91 -9.54
C ALA A 196 -0.33 8.22 -9.84
N THR A 197 -0.76 7.30 -8.96
CA THR A 197 -2.08 6.65 -9.06
C THR A 197 -3.21 7.67 -8.96
N ILE A 198 -3.15 8.61 -8.01
CA ILE A 198 -4.15 9.66 -7.83
C ILE A 198 -4.21 10.58 -9.05
N ASP A 199 -3.06 11.05 -9.54
CA ASP A 199 -2.98 11.94 -10.70
C ASP A 199 -3.55 11.25 -11.95
N ALA A 200 -3.23 9.97 -12.15
CA ALA A 200 -3.78 9.17 -13.24
C ALA A 200 -5.30 9.03 -13.13
N ALA A 201 -5.83 8.74 -11.94
CA ALA A 201 -7.27 8.62 -11.70
C ALA A 201 -8.03 9.95 -11.93
N LEU A 202 -7.40 11.08 -11.63
CA LEU A 202 -7.94 12.42 -11.88
C LEU A 202 -7.74 12.90 -13.32
N GLY A 203 -7.07 12.11 -14.18
CA GLY A 203 -6.75 12.48 -15.55
C GLY A 203 -5.75 13.63 -15.67
N VAL A 204 -4.96 13.88 -14.62
CA VAL A 204 -3.84 14.82 -14.65
C VAL A 204 -2.72 14.16 -15.44
N PRO A 205 -2.22 14.77 -16.53
CA PRO A 205 -1.10 14.20 -17.27
C PRO A 205 0.12 14.11 -16.34
N PRO A 206 0.91 13.02 -16.39
CA PRO A 206 2.07 12.87 -15.53
C PRO A 206 2.96 14.09 -15.69
N THR A 207 3.21 14.80 -14.58
CA THR A 207 4.15 15.91 -14.57
C THR A 207 5.52 15.30 -14.89
N ALA A 208 6.00 15.52 -16.10
CA ALA A 208 7.29 15.03 -16.54
C ALA A 208 8.33 15.42 -15.49
N GLU A 209 8.96 14.43 -14.88
CA GLU A 209 10.00 14.64 -13.88
C GLU A 209 11.06 15.62 -14.42
N PRO A 210 11.54 16.58 -13.62
CA PRO A 210 12.72 17.34 -13.99
C PRO A 210 13.89 16.35 -13.99
N THR A 211 14.32 15.96 -15.19
CA THR A 211 15.46 15.07 -15.40
C THR A 211 16.64 15.58 -14.57
N GLN A 212 16.94 14.84 -13.50
CA GLN A 212 18.06 15.08 -12.63
C GLN A 212 19.31 14.91 -13.50
N THR A 213 19.86 16.04 -13.93
CA THR A 213 21.11 16.09 -14.68
C THR A 213 22.21 15.60 -13.75
N ALA A 214 22.59 14.34 -13.94
CA ALA A 214 23.75 13.74 -13.30
C ALA A 214 24.99 14.59 -13.61
N ALA A 215 25.42 15.37 -12.63
CA ALA A 215 26.72 16.00 -12.59
C ALA A 215 27.76 14.90 -12.35
N GLY A 216 28.23 14.29 -13.44
CA GLY A 216 29.36 13.38 -13.46
C GLY A 216 30.46 13.93 -14.36
N ALA A 217 31.27 14.86 -13.85
CA ALA A 217 32.54 15.23 -14.48
C ALA A 217 33.65 15.16 -13.43
N THR A 218 34.29 14.00 -13.39
CA THR A 218 35.56 13.73 -12.75
C THR A 218 36.65 14.55 -13.45
N ALA A 219 37.35 15.43 -12.72
CA ALA A 219 38.64 15.94 -13.14
C ALA A 219 39.59 16.03 -11.93
N SER A 220 40.69 15.31 -12.05
CA SER A 220 41.80 15.15 -11.10
C SER A 220 42.80 16.35 -11.16
N PRO A 221 43.82 16.42 -10.29
CA PRO A 221 44.33 17.66 -9.69
C PRO A 221 45.56 18.27 -10.38
N ALA A 222 45.77 19.58 -10.21
CA ALA A 222 47.09 20.24 -10.20
C ALA A 222 46.98 21.72 -9.75
N GLY A 223 47.87 22.15 -8.83
CA GLY A 223 48.37 23.54 -8.81
C GLY A 223 47.99 24.44 -7.62
N THR A 224 48.80 24.37 -6.56
CA THR A 224 49.53 25.43 -5.82
C THR A 224 49.03 26.90 -5.77
N GLN A 225 49.17 27.48 -4.54
CA GLN A 225 49.29 28.90 -4.10
C GLN A 225 47.96 29.61 -3.74
N ALA A 226 47.65 29.83 -2.45
CA ALA A 226 48.18 30.85 -1.52
C ALA A 226 47.75 32.30 -1.84
N SER A 227 46.83 32.87 -1.05
CA SER A 227 47.00 34.14 -0.28
C SER A 227 45.68 34.66 0.29
N SER A 228 45.81 35.42 1.38
CA SER A 228 44.81 36.01 2.26
C SER A 228 44.08 37.24 1.69
N GLN A 229 42.80 37.45 2.04
CA GLN A 229 42.11 38.75 2.20
C GLN A 229 40.64 38.46 2.59
N VAL A 230 40.11 38.79 3.78
CA VAL A 230 39.80 40.10 4.40
C VAL A 230 38.91 41.01 3.55
N GLY A 231 37.62 41.03 3.91
CA GLY A 231 36.78 42.24 4.01
C GLY A 231 36.00 42.68 2.76
N GLY A 232 34.69 42.88 2.91
CA GLY A 232 33.94 43.83 2.08
C GLY A 232 32.51 43.41 1.74
N ASP A 233 31.55 44.06 2.41
CA ASP A 233 30.20 44.37 1.95
C ASP A 233 30.10 44.56 0.42
N GLN A 234 29.17 43.84 -0.23
CA GLN A 234 28.58 44.29 -1.49
C GLN A 234 27.27 43.56 -1.82
N LEU A 235 26.20 44.34 -2.01
CA LEU A 235 24.93 43.94 -2.60
C LEU A 235 25.11 43.59 -4.09
N PRO A 236 24.44 42.55 -4.63
CA PRO A 236 24.31 42.40 -6.07
C PRO A 236 23.01 43.02 -6.63
N THR A 237 23.22 43.95 -7.56
CA THR A 237 22.28 44.44 -8.57
C THR A 237 21.92 43.35 -9.60
N SER A 238 20.65 43.40 -10.01
CA SER A 238 20.06 42.70 -11.16
C SER A 238 20.79 42.98 -12.47
N THR A 239 21.19 41.95 -13.24
CA THR A 239 21.49 42.00 -14.68
C THR A 239 21.62 40.60 -15.27
N GLY A 240 20.91 40.33 -16.39
CA GLY A 240 21.45 39.51 -17.48
C GLY A 240 20.80 38.13 -17.72
N LEU A 241 19.87 38.08 -18.66
CA LEU A 241 19.40 36.86 -19.35
C LEU A 241 20.55 36.19 -20.14
N PRO A 242 20.78 34.87 -20.02
CA PRO A 242 21.70 34.14 -20.88
C PRO A 242 21.06 33.67 -22.21
N PRO A 243 21.89 33.42 -23.25
CA PRO A 243 21.44 33.07 -24.61
C PRO A 243 21.02 31.59 -24.75
N LEU A 244 20.13 31.33 -25.72
CA LEU A 244 19.69 30.00 -26.13
C LEU A 244 20.75 29.28 -26.98
N PRO A 245 21.08 28.01 -26.72
CA PRO A 245 21.91 27.21 -27.62
C PRO A 245 21.08 26.56 -28.75
N SER A 246 21.57 26.72 -29.97
CA SER A 246 21.11 26.02 -31.17
C SER A 246 21.63 24.58 -31.23
N GLY A 247 20.70 23.64 -31.42
CA GLY A 247 20.83 22.48 -32.31
C GLY A 247 21.85 21.37 -31.97
N ASN A 248 21.33 20.16 -31.74
CA ASN A 248 21.95 18.94 -32.27
C ASN A 248 20.90 17.82 -32.44
N LEU A 249 20.60 17.50 -33.70
CA LEU A 249 19.90 16.28 -34.11
C LEU A 249 20.89 15.13 -34.10
N ARG A 250 20.70 14.13 -33.23
CA ARG A 250 21.42 12.85 -33.33
C ARG A 250 20.50 11.66 -33.11
N SER A 251 20.41 10.88 -34.20
CA SER A 251 20.25 9.43 -34.33
C SER A 251 19.52 8.64 -33.25
N ILE A 252 18.39 8.11 -33.72
CA ILE A 252 17.56 7.04 -33.19
C ILE A 252 18.37 5.72 -33.24
N GLY A 253 18.52 5.07 -32.09
CA GLY A 253 18.98 3.67 -31.98
C GLY A 253 17.88 2.82 -31.34
N PRO A 254 17.73 1.54 -31.72
CA PRO A 254 16.64 0.68 -31.24
C PRO A 254 16.83 0.35 -29.76
N GLN A 255 15.88 0.77 -28.93
CA GLN A 255 15.83 0.46 -27.51
C GLN A 255 15.27 -0.97 -27.33
N ALA A 256 15.98 -1.78 -26.55
CA ALA A 256 15.57 -3.14 -26.19
C ALA A 256 14.29 -3.12 -25.31
N PRO A 257 13.45 -4.17 -25.37
CA PRO A 257 12.23 -4.26 -24.58
C PRO A 257 12.56 -4.32 -23.08
N GLN A 258 12.03 -3.36 -22.32
CA GLN A 258 12.00 -3.38 -20.87
C GLN A 258 11.00 -4.46 -20.42
N PRO A 259 11.30 -5.24 -19.37
CA PRO A 259 10.37 -6.22 -18.82
C PRO A 259 9.21 -5.50 -18.12
N THR A 260 7.99 -5.69 -18.64
CA THR A 260 6.74 -5.34 -17.97
C THR A 260 6.51 -6.30 -16.81
N GLY A 261 7.04 -5.95 -15.63
CA GLY A 261 6.68 -6.58 -14.36
C GLY A 261 5.41 -5.93 -13.79
N THR A 262 4.27 -6.14 -14.45
CA THR A 262 2.96 -6.01 -13.81
C THR A 262 2.67 -7.35 -13.15
N ASP A 263 3.20 -7.54 -11.94
CA ASP A 263 2.71 -8.56 -11.03
C ASP A 263 1.28 -8.15 -10.66
N LYS A 264 0.32 -8.79 -11.33
CA LYS A 264 -1.09 -8.63 -11.04
C LYS A 264 -1.32 -9.10 -9.61
N ILE A 265 -1.62 -8.15 -8.72
CA ILE A 265 -2.26 -8.40 -7.43
C ILE A 265 -3.72 -8.80 -7.71
N ALA A 266 -3.89 -9.94 -8.37
CA ALA A 266 -5.14 -10.64 -8.50
C ALA A 266 -4.83 -12.06 -8.08
N LEU A 267 -5.56 -12.57 -7.09
CA LEU A 267 -5.38 -13.95 -6.68
C LEU A 267 -5.58 -14.87 -7.88
N PRO A 268 -4.70 -15.88 -8.06
CA PRO A 268 -4.82 -16.76 -9.20
C PRO A 268 -6.21 -17.41 -9.21
N PRO A 269 -6.85 -17.53 -10.39
CA PRO A 269 -8.11 -18.22 -10.50
C PRO A 269 -7.95 -19.68 -10.07
N ILE A 270 -8.86 -20.18 -9.23
CA ILE A 270 -8.92 -21.60 -8.89
C ILE A 270 -9.42 -22.35 -10.13
N ASP A 271 -8.53 -23.14 -10.73
CA ASP A 271 -8.91 -24.11 -11.77
C ASP A 271 -9.88 -25.11 -11.13
N SER A 272 -11.17 -24.87 -11.34
CA SER A 272 -12.26 -25.68 -10.76
C SER A 272 -12.37 -26.99 -11.53
N ALA A 273 -11.33 -27.82 -11.49
CA ALA A 273 -11.41 -29.18 -11.96
C ALA A 273 -12.33 -29.96 -11.00
N PRO A 274 -13.45 -30.54 -11.48
CA PRO A 274 -14.32 -31.31 -10.61
C PRO A 274 -13.57 -32.55 -10.12
N LEU A 275 -13.37 -32.63 -8.79
CA LEU A 275 -12.99 -33.86 -8.12
C LEU A 275 -14.07 -34.91 -8.41
N GLN A 276 -13.82 -35.79 -9.38
CA GLN A 276 -14.59 -37.01 -9.54
C GLN A 276 -14.37 -37.86 -8.29
N ARG A 277 -15.44 -38.04 -7.49
CA ARG A 277 -15.50 -39.02 -6.42
C ARG A 277 -15.74 -40.42 -6.98
#